data_AF-W6MEQ7-F1
#
_entry.id   AF-W6MEQ7-F1
#
_cell.length_a   1.000
_cell.length_b   1.000
_cell.length_c   1.000
_cell.angle_alpha   90.00
_cell.angle_beta   90.00
_cell.angle_gamma   90.00
#
_symmetry.space_group_name_H-M   'P 1'
#
loop_
_entity.id
_entity.type
_entity.pdbx_description
1 polymer ?
#
loop_
_entity_poly.entity_id
_entity_poly.type
_entity_poly.pdbx_seq_one_letter_code
_entity_poly.pdbx_strand_id
1 'polypeptide(L)'
;RVRGGREWEEAAVVAGRSSGDLVHPLPFTPERINAEFASAVADMKNSVADRSNATSSCAGLFIAAHLGFDFPGNWIHVDMAYPVHCGERATGYGVSLLVILFGHNSQSRMFRSIAPISTENGDCENDCKASKKMR
;
A
#
# COMPACT_ATOMS: atom_id res chain seq x y z
N ARG A 1 15.76 -6.30 -2.36
CA ARG A 1 14.45 -5.93 -1.78
C ARG A 1 14.61 -4.59 -1.07
N VAL A 2 13.80 -3.59 -1.43
CA VAL A 2 13.79 -2.28 -0.72
C VAL A 2 13.55 -2.56 0.77
N ARG A 3 14.36 -1.98 1.66
CA ARG A 3 14.21 -2.17 3.11
C ARG A 3 12.81 -1.68 3.53
N GLY A 4 12.11 -2.45 4.36
CA GLY A 4 10.76 -2.09 4.86
C GLY A 4 9.57 -2.53 3.99
N GLY A 5 9.76 -2.82 2.70
CA GLY A 5 8.63 -3.15 1.81
C GLY A 5 7.83 -4.41 2.20
N ARG A 6 8.46 -5.40 2.84
CA ARG A 6 7.78 -6.64 3.28
C ARG A 6 6.77 -6.39 4.39
N GLU A 7 7.10 -5.55 5.37
CA GLU A 7 6.23 -5.23 6.49
C GLU A 7 4.96 -4.53 6.00
N TRP A 8 5.14 -3.56 5.09
CA TRP A 8 4.03 -2.82 4.48
C TRP A 8 3.17 -3.68 3.55
N GLU A 9 3.76 -4.64 2.85
CA GLU A 9 3.04 -5.66 2.07
C GLU A 9 2.16 -6.54 2.97
N GLU A 10 2.72 -7.07 4.06
CA GLU A 10 1.98 -7.88 5.04
C GLU A 10 0.88 -7.06 5.72
N ALA A 11 1.17 -5.81 6.09
CA ALA A 11 0.20 -4.89 6.67
C ALA A 11 -0.96 -4.58 5.71
N ALA A 12 -0.69 -4.35 4.43
CA ALA A 12 -1.73 -4.12 3.43
C ALA A 12 -2.66 -5.34 3.27
N VAL A 13 -2.12 -6.57 3.33
CA VAL A 13 -2.92 -7.80 3.28
C VAL A 13 -3.81 -7.93 4.51
N VAL A 14 -3.28 -7.65 5.70
CA VAL A 14 -4.06 -7.66 6.95
C VAL A 14 -5.15 -6.59 6.92
N ALA A 15 -4.81 -5.36 6.52
CA ALA A 15 -5.77 -4.27 6.39
C ALA A 15 -6.90 -4.61 5.41
N GLY A 16 -6.58 -5.18 4.25
CA GLY A 16 -7.58 -5.56 3.25
C GLY A 16 -8.53 -6.65 3.73
N ARG A 17 -8.05 -7.61 4.53
CA ARG A 17 -8.91 -8.63 5.16
C ARG A 17 -9.84 -8.03 6.21
N SER A 18 -9.34 -7.11 7.02
CA SER A 18 -10.12 -6.45 8.08
C SER A 18 -11.12 -5.43 7.53
N SER A 19 -10.79 -4.75 6.43
CA SER A 19 -11.63 -3.71 5.83
C SER A 19 -12.67 -4.25 4.83
N GLY A 20 -12.42 -5.43 4.24
CA GLY A 20 -13.18 -5.99 3.13
C GLY A 20 -12.65 -5.57 1.74
N ASP A 21 -11.77 -4.58 1.67
CA ASP A 21 -11.06 -4.19 0.45
C ASP A 21 -9.84 -5.11 0.25
N LEU A 22 -10.08 -6.32 -0.26
CA LEU A 22 -9.08 -7.39 -0.34
C LEU A 22 -7.88 -7.03 -1.23
N VAL A 23 -6.67 -7.31 -0.73
CA VAL A 23 -5.39 -7.11 -1.43
C VAL A 23 -4.65 -8.45 -1.57
N HIS A 24 -3.96 -8.63 -2.69
CA HIS A 24 -3.05 -9.76 -2.92
C HIS A 24 -1.66 -9.25 -3.35
N PRO A 25 -0.56 -9.75 -2.75
CA PRO A 25 0.79 -9.32 -3.12
C PRO A 25 1.17 -9.81 -4.51
N LEU A 26 1.99 -9.02 -5.20
CA LEU A 26 2.54 -9.34 -6.52
C LEU A 26 4.06 -9.51 -6.48
N PRO A 27 4.67 -10.25 -7.43
CA PRO A 27 6.11 -10.41 -7.47
C PRO A 27 6.87 -9.08 -7.57
N PHE A 28 7.75 -8.81 -6.61
CA PHE A 28 8.68 -7.68 -6.66
C PHE A 28 10.09 -8.18 -7.04
N THR A 29 10.41 -8.15 -8.33
CA THR A 29 11.70 -8.63 -8.90
C THR A 29 12.30 -7.58 -9.85
N PRO A 30 12.78 -6.43 -9.33
CA PRO A 30 13.32 -5.34 -10.15
C PRO A 30 14.44 -5.82 -11.08
N GLU A 31 15.29 -6.74 -10.63
CA GLU A 31 16.39 -7.30 -11.42
C GLU A 31 15.95 -8.02 -12.70
N ARG A 32 14.76 -8.63 -12.69
CA ARG A 32 14.25 -9.41 -13.82
C ARG A 32 13.37 -8.57 -14.75
N ILE A 33 12.62 -7.64 -14.18
CA ILE A 33 11.63 -6.83 -14.89
C ILE A 33 12.27 -5.60 -15.57
N ASN A 34 13.42 -5.12 -15.11
CA ASN A 34 14.06 -3.95 -15.73
C ASN A 34 14.40 -4.17 -17.23
N ALA A 35 14.67 -5.41 -17.63
CA ALA A 35 14.92 -5.77 -19.03
C ALA A 35 13.69 -5.57 -19.94
N GLU A 36 12.47 -5.65 -19.39
CA GLU A 36 11.22 -5.46 -20.16
C GLU A 36 11.07 -4.03 -20.70
N PHE A 37 11.74 -3.07 -20.07
CA PHE A 37 11.67 -1.66 -20.43
C PHE A 37 12.89 -1.19 -21.23
N ALA A 38 13.74 -2.10 -21.72
CA ALA A 38 14.94 -1.72 -22.47
C ALA A 38 14.61 -0.86 -23.70
N SER A 39 15.30 0.28 -23.81
CA SER A 39 15.22 1.20 -24.94
C SER A 39 16.61 1.41 -25.53
N ALA A 40 16.70 1.57 -26.85
CA ALA A 40 17.96 1.81 -27.54
C ALA A 40 18.42 3.28 -27.44
N VAL A 41 17.50 4.20 -27.11
CA VAL A 41 17.72 5.66 -27.21
C VAL A 41 17.32 6.43 -25.96
N ALA A 42 16.65 5.78 -25.01
CA ALA A 42 16.18 6.38 -23.76
C ALA A 42 16.53 5.47 -22.60
N ASP A 43 16.42 5.97 -21.37
CA ASP A 43 16.72 5.19 -20.17
C ASP A 43 15.77 3.98 -20.04
N MET A 44 14.49 4.15 -20.39
CA MET A 44 13.49 3.07 -20.39
C MET A 44 12.29 3.37 -21.29
N LYS A 45 11.55 2.32 -21.68
CA LYS A 45 10.22 2.40 -22.32
C LYS A 45 9.13 2.51 -21.26
N ASN A 46 7.94 2.94 -21.68
CA ASN A 46 6.75 3.04 -20.82
C ASN A 46 5.84 1.79 -20.86
N SER A 47 6.23 0.75 -21.59
CA SER A 47 5.49 -0.50 -21.68
C SER A 47 6.45 -1.67 -21.81
N VAL A 48 6.02 -2.81 -21.29
CA VAL A 48 6.78 -4.06 -21.32
C VAL A 48 6.91 -4.59 -22.75
N ALA A 49 8.00 -5.30 -23.03
CA ALA A 49 8.18 -6.04 -24.27
C ALA A 49 7.26 -7.27 -24.31
N ASP A 50 7.15 -8.00 -23.20
CA ASP A 50 6.28 -9.17 -23.06
C ASP A 50 5.10 -8.90 -22.09
N ARG A 51 3.88 -8.91 -22.64
CA ARG A 51 2.64 -8.72 -21.86
C ARG A 51 2.24 -9.92 -21.01
N SER A 52 2.93 -11.06 -21.13
CA SER A 52 2.70 -12.25 -20.31
C SER A 52 3.60 -12.30 -19.05
N ASN A 53 4.59 -11.42 -18.95
CA ASN A 53 5.54 -11.40 -17.84
C ASN A 53 5.11 -10.41 -16.73
N ALA A 54 4.07 -10.75 -15.98
CA ALA A 54 3.62 -10.01 -14.79
C ALA A 54 3.41 -8.49 -15.00
N THR A 55 2.62 -8.12 -16.01
CA THR A 55 2.38 -6.73 -16.45
C THR A 55 2.04 -5.74 -15.33
N SER A 56 1.22 -6.14 -14.36
CA SER A 56 0.86 -5.30 -13.21
C SER A 56 2.08 -4.98 -12.32
N SER A 57 2.92 -6.00 -12.04
CA SER A 57 4.19 -5.81 -11.33
C SER A 57 5.14 -4.90 -12.10
N CYS A 58 5.20 -5.07 -13.42
CA CYS A 58 6.03 -4.24 -14.30
C CYS A 58 5.57 -2.78 -14.32
N ALA A 59 4.25 -2.53 -14.39
CA ALA A 59 3.71 -1.17 -14.33
C ALA A 59 4.08 -0.49 -13.00
N GLY A 60 4.00 -1.22 -11.89
CA GLY A 60 4.49 -0.74 -10.60
C GLY A 60 5.97 -0.37 -10.68
N LEU A 61 6.83 -1.28 -11.15
CA LEU A 61 8.28 -1.06 -11.22
C LEU A 61 8.69 0.09 -12.15
N PHE A 62 7.94 0.32 -13.24
CA PHE A 62 8.12 1.50 -14.08
C PHE A 62 7.96 2.79 -13.27
N ILE A 63 6.93 2.87 -12.41
CA ILE A 63 6.74 4.03 -11.52
C ILE A 63 7.86 4.10 -10.48
N ALA A 64 8.24 2.96 -9.88
CA ALA A 64 9.31 2.89 -8.88
C ALA A 64 10.64 3.42 -9.40
N ALA A 65 10.96 3.14 -10.67
CA ALA A 65 12.23 3.54 -11.27
C ALA A 65 12.41 5.07 -11.32
N HIS A 66 11.32 5.84 -11.29
CA HIS A 66 11.36 7.31 -11.23
C HIS A 66 11.58 7.87 -9.82
N LEU A 67 11.39 7.06 -8.77
CA LEU A 67 11.77 7.41 -7.39
C LEU A 67 13.25 7.09 -7.12
N GLY A 68 13.82 6.14 -7.87
CA GLY A 68 15.09 5.49 -7.56
C GLY A 68 14.89 4.29 -6.64
N PHE A 69 15.51 3.15 -6.97
CA PHE A 69 15.43 1.94 -6.13
C PHE A 69 16.19 2.07 -4.80
N ASP A 70 16.94 3.16 -4.63
CA ASP A 70 17.61 3.62 -3.42
C ASP A 70 16.75 4.59 -2.59
N PHE A 71 15.51 4.87 -3.00
CA PHE A 71 14.57 5.69 -2.23
C PHE A 71 14.46 5.18 -0.78
N PRO A 72 14.71 6.03 0.24
CA PRO A 72 14.81 5.60 1.63
C PRO A 72 13.45 5.29 2.28
N GLY A 73 12.34 5.68 1.64
CA GLY A 73 11.00 5.46 2.15
C GLY A 73 10.38 4.14 1.72
N ASN A 74 9.20 3.85 2.29
CA ASN A 74 8.40 2.71 1.87
C ASN A 74 7.54 3.08 0.67
N TRP A 75 7.43 2.17 -0.29
CA TRP A 75 6.65 2.36 -1.51
C TRP A 75 5.77 1.14 -1.76
N ILE A 76 4.48 1.40 -2.00
CA ILE A 76 3.47 0.39 -2.34
C ILE A 76 2.77 0.87 -3.60
N HIS A 77 2.70 0.01 -4.61
CA HIS A 77 1.82 0.20 -5.75
C HIS A 77 0.57 -0.66 -5.56
N VAL A 78 -0.61 -0.06 -5.71
CA VAL A 78 -1.89 -0.77 -5.67
C VAL A 78 -2.52 -0.71 -7.06
N ASP A 79 -2.53 -1.85 -7.74
CA ASP A 79 -3.32 -2.03 -8.96
C ASP A 79 -4.75 -2.40 -8.57
N MET A 80 -5.67 -1.46 -8.81
CA MET A 80 -7.08 -1.57 -8.47
C MET A 80 -7.97 -1.51 -9.71
N ALA A 81 -7.47 -1.87 -10.89
CA ALA A 81 -8.21 -1.76 -12.14
C ALA A 81 -9.57 -2.46 -12.11
N TYR A 82 -9.66 -3.63 -11.47
CA TYR A 82 -10.88 -4.43 -11.41
C TYR A 82 -11.73 -4.24 -10.13
N PRO A 83 -11.18 -4.20 -8.90
CA PRO A 83 -12.01 -4.17 -7.69
C PRO A 83 -12.82 -2.87 -7.51
N VAL A 84 -12.53 -1.82 -8.28
CA VAL A 84 -13.24 -0.53 -8.24
C VAL A 84 -14.68 -0.56 -8.73
N HIS A 85 -15.10 -1.62 -9.45
CA HIS A 85 -16.44 -1.70 -10.00
C HIS A 85 -17.03 -3.12 -9.94
N CYS A 86 -18.36 -3.20 -9.97
CA CYS A 86 -19.12 -4.43 -10.09
C CYS A 86 -20.28 -4.17 -11.05
N GLY A 87 -20.18 -4.73 -12.27
CA GLY A 87 -21.04 -4.34 -13.39
C GLY A 87 -20.91 -2.83 -13.67
N GLU A 88 -22.05 -2.16 -13.78
CA GLU A 88 -22.16 -0.72 -14.09
C GLU A 88 -22.05 0.20 -12.85
N ARG A 89 -21.59 -0.31 -11.70
CA ARG A 89 -21.53 0.45 -10.43
C ARG A 89 -20.13 0.45 -9.84
N ALA A 90 -19.74 1.59 -9.28
CA ALA A 90 -18.53 1.69 -8.47
C ALA A 90 -18.73 1.00 -7.10
N THR A 91 -17.69 0.33 -6.62
CA THR A 91 -17.69 -0.35 -5.30
C THR A 91 -17.24 0.57 -4.17
N GLY A 92 -16.52 1.66 -4.48
CA GLY A 92 -15.86 2.49 -3.47
C GLY A 92 -14.58 1.88 -2.90
N TYR A 93 -14.00 0.88 -3.59
CA TYR A 93 -12.79 0.19 -3.16
C TYR A 93 -11.62 1.15 -2.87
N GLY A 94 -10.89 0.89 -1.79
CA GLY A 94 -9.65 1.55 -1.42
C GLY A 94 -9.82 2.51 -0.24
N VAL A 95 -11.02 3.06 -0.03
CA VAL A 95 -11.29 3.96 1.10
C VAL A 95 -11.13 3.21 2.42
N SER A 96 -11.78 2.05 2.54
CA SER A 96 -11.73 1.25 3.76
C SER A 96 -10.33 0.66 3.97
N LEU A 97 -9.65 0.24 2.89
CA LEU A 97 -8.25 -0.19 2.94
C LEU A 97 -7.34 0.85 3.60
N LEU A 98 -7.39 2.10 3.14
CA LEU A 98 -6.52 3.17 3.66
C LEU A 98 -6.87 3.53 5.11
N VAL A 99 -8.16 3.58 5.45
CA VAL A 99 -8.61 3.87 6.82
C VAL A 99 -8.07 2.84 7.81
N ILE A 100 -8.07 1.55 7.44
CA ILE A 100 -7.55 0.49 8.32
C ILE A 100 -6.03 0.48 8.33
N LEU A 101 -5.38 0.59 7.16
CA LEU A 101 -3.92 0.56 7.05
C LEU A 101 -3.25 1.65 7.91
N PHE A 102 -3.82 2.86 7.90
CA PHE A 102 -3.36 4.00 8.69
C PHE A 102 -4.16 4.23 9.97
N GLY A 103 -4.97 3.25 10.39
CA GLY A 103 -5.90 3.38 11.51
C GLY A 103 -5.23 3.74 12.84
N HIS A 104 -3.95 3.42 13.00
CA HIS A 104 -3.14 3.81 14.17
C HIS A 104 -3.05 5.33 14.35
N ASN A 105 -3.10 6.12 13.27
CA ASN A 105 -3.10 7.58 13.32
C ASN A 105 -4.48 8.19 13.60
N SER A 106 -5.54 7.38 13.63
CA SER A 106 -6.88 7.86 13.93
C SER A 106 -7.05 8.16 15.42
N GLN A 107 -8.00 9.01 15.80
CA GLN A 107 -8.45 9.16 17.20
C GLN A 107 -9.48 8.09 17.60
N SER A 108 -10.05 7.37 16.63
CA SER A 108 -11.02 6.33 16.88
C SER A 108 -10.36 5.09 17.49
N ARG A 109 -10.83 4.67 18.66
CA ARG A 109 -10.41 3.41 19.31
C ARG A 109 -10.61 2.20 18.40
N MET A 110 -11.68 2.21 17.60
CA MET A 110 -11.99 1.11 16.69
C MET A 110 -10.91 0.96 15.63
N PHE A 111 -10.55 2.04 14.92
CA PHE A 111 -9.53 1.97 13.86
C PHE A 111 -8.13 1.64 14.40
N ARG A 112 -7.78 2.15 15.59
CA ARG A 112 -6.52 1.76 16.26
C ARG A 112 -6.47 0.26 16.58
N SER A 113 -7.59 -0.33 17.01
CA SER A 113 -7.65 -1.74 17.42
C SER A 113 -7.52 -2.75 16.27
N ILE A 114 -7.78 -2.31 15.03
CA ILE A 114 -7.76 -3.17 13.84
C ILE A 114 -6.67 -2.77 12.83
N ALA A 115 -5.87 -1.75 13.15
CA ALA A 115 -4.76 -1.32 12.33
C ALA A 115 -3.66 -2.40 12.34
N PRO A 116 -3.07 -2.75 11.18
CA PRO A 116 -2.07 -3.81 11.09
C PRO A 116 -0.70 -3.41 11.65
N ILE A 117 -0.39 -2.11 11.63
CA ILE A 117 0.88 -1.56 12.11
C ILE A 117 0.59 -0.82 13.41
N SER A 118 1.30 -1.21 14.47
CA SER A 118 1.32 -0.49 15.75
C SER A 118 2.51 0.46 15.74
N THR A 119 2.28 1.75 15.94
CA THR A 119 3.38 2.69 16.22
C THR A 119 3.95 2.37 17.59
N GLU A 120 5.15 1.78 17.67
CA GLU A 120 5.94 1.78 18.91
C GLU A 120 6.59 3.15 19.21
N ASN A 121 6.21 4.22 18.51
CA ASN A 121 6.73 5.56 18.77
C ASN A 121 5.60 6.59 18.78
N GLY A 122 5.10 6.88 19.97
CA GLY A 122 4.14 7.95 20.21
C GLY A 122 3.12 7.59 21.28
N ASP A 123 3.58 7.46 22.52
CA ASP A 123 2.71 7.64 23.67
C ASP A 123 2.06 9.03 23.55
N CYS A 124 0.85 9.09 23.00
CA CYS A 124 -0.05 10.17 23.35
C CYS A 124 -0.56 9.84 24.75
N GLU A 125 0.12 10.41 25.75
CA GLU A 125 -0.30 10.36 27.14
C GLU A 125 -1.82 10.51 27.24
N ASN A 126 -2.43 9.53 27.90
CA ASN A 126 -3.79 9.62 28.41
C ASN A 126 -3.91 10.88 29.27
N ASP A 127 -4.55 11.92 28.76
CA ASP A 127 -5.14 12.95 29.63
C ASP A 127 -6.59 13.22 29.24
N CYS A 128 -7.40 12.16 29.19
CA CYS A 128 -8.83 12.29 29.43
C CYS A 128 -9.07 12.51 30.93
N LYS A 129 -8.77 13.71 31.42
CA LYS A 129 -9.36 14.18 32.69
C LYS A 129 -10.84 14.45 32.45
N ALA A 130 -11.64 13.40 32.60
CA ALA A 130 -13.06 13.55 32.89
C ALA A 130 -13.17 14.27 34.24
N SER A 131 -13.37 15.59 34.20
CA SER A 131 -13.74 16.37 35.38
C SER A 131 -15.08 15.87 35.91
N LYS A 132 -15.02 14.91 36.82
CA LYS A 132 -16.08 14.69 37.81
C LYS A 132 -16.13 15.94 38.69
N LYS A 133 -17.09 16.83 38.45
CA LYS A 133 -17.60 17.67 39.53
C LYS A 133 -18.92 17.07 40.00
N MET A 134 -18.80 16.26 41.04
CA MET A 134 -19.90 15.88 41.91
C MET A 134 -20.14 17.01 42.92
N ARG A 135 -21.42 17.38 43.02
CA ARG A 135 -22.08 18.20 44.03
C ARG A 135 -21.82 19.71 44.03
#